data_AF-A0A166CGZ9-F1
#
_entry.id   AF-A0A166CGZ9-F1
#
_cell.length_a   1.000
_cell.length_b   1.000
_cell.length_c   1.000
_cell.angle_alpha   90.00
_cell.angle_beta   90.00
_cell.angle_gamma   90.00
#
_symmetry.space_group_name_H-M   'P 1'
#
loop_
_entity.id
_entity.type
_entity.pdbx_description
1 polymer ?
#
loop_
_entity_poly.entity_id
_entity_poly.type
_entity_poly.pdbx_seq_one_letter_code
_entity_poly.pdbx_strand_id
1 'polypeptide(L)'
;MCKATGKLEASTSLAVQNPFIPRPNEQSGHWMKPRISLRRQADLVKKARAAGLVHLLPPGPKLGQTEGEVEEAGSSRYNVEEGPTIGWAGEWHVRKVAGADIGARLYAGKKRMFKGHKWQRELRKRQAAIGVRLRDMEKRVHRWRMVSFVAQV
;
A
#
# COMPACT_ATOMS: atom_id res chain seq x y z
N MET A 1 24.32 -45.28 2.38
CA MET A 1 24.89 -43.98 2.00
C MET A 1 24.22 -42.91 2.86
N CYS A 2 24.88 -42.51 3.94
CA CYS A 2 24.33 -41.59 4.95
C CYS A 2 24.72 -40.16 4.56
N LYS A 3 23.75 -39.30 4.25
CA LYS A 3 24.02 -37.89 3.97
C LYS A 3 24.20 -37.16 5.29
N ALA A 4 25.41 -36.65 5.53
CA ALA A 4 25.70 -35.74 6.63
C ALA A 4 24.93 -34.43 6.40
N THR A 5 24.07 -34.05 7.35
CA THR A 5 23.48 -32.71 7.39
C THR A 5 24.34 -31.84 8.28
N GLY A 6 25.10 -30.93 7.65
CA GLY A 6 25.86 -29.90 8.35
C GLY A 6 24.91 -29.03 9.17
N LYS A 7 25.15 -29.01 10.48
CA LYS A 7 24.51 -28.12 11.44
C LYS A 7 25.14 -26.74 11.22
N LEU A 8 24.38 -25.78 10.73
CA LEU A 8 24.85 -24.39 10.61
C LEU A 8 25.05 -23.83 12.02
N GLU A 9 26.30 -23.49 12.31
CA GLU A 9 26.78 -22.84 13.53
C GLU A 9 25.98 -21.55 13.77
N ALA A 10 25.21 -21.52 14.86
CA ALA A 10 24.52 -20.33 15.30
C ALA A 10 25.55 -19.37 15.91
N SER A 11 26.03 -18.41 15.11
CA SER A 11 26.70 -17.23 15.65
C SER A 11 25.80 -16.61 16.72
N THR A 12 26.33 -16.42 17.93
CA THR A 12 25.62 -15.97 19.14
C THR A 12 25.13 -14.52 19.05
N SER A 13 24.38 -14.15 18.01
CA SER A 13 23.68 -12.87 17.92
C SER A 13 22.43 -12.97 18.79
N LEU A 14 22.37 -12.19 19.87
CA LEU A 14 21.13 -12.01 20.62
C LEU A 14 20.14 -11.31 19.69
N ALA A 15 19.19 -12.06 19.14
CA ALA A 15 18.17 -11.53 18.24
C ALA A 15 17.18 -10.66 19.04
N VAL A 16 17.38 -9.35 19.04
CA VAL A 16 16.54 -8.41 19.77
C VAL A 16 15.38 -7.95 18.88
N GLN A 17 14.16 -7.96 19.41
CA GLN A 17 12.99 -7.50 18.68
C GLN A 17 13.09 -6.03 18.29
N ASN A 18 12.93 -5.73 17.00
CA ASN A 18 12.97 -4.37 16.49
C ASN A 18 11.80 -3.50 17.04
N PRO A 19 12.08 -2.36 17.69
CA PRO A 19 11.04 -1.48 18.26
C PRO A 19 10.24 -0.70 17.21
N PHE A 20 10.70 -0.65 15.96
CA PHE A 20 10.06 0.08 14.85
C PHE A 20 8.99 -0.74 14.13
N ILE A 21 8.97 -2.05 14.33
CA ILE A 21 8.11 -2.98 13.58
C ILE A 21 6.93 -3.44 14.45
N PRO A 22 5.69 -3.49 13.92
CA PRO A 22 4.55 -4.13 14.58
C PRO A 22 4.80 -5.63 14.78
N ARG A 23 4.31 -6.22 15.87
CA ARG A 23 4.46 -7.66 16.13
C ARG A 23 3.11 -8.34 16.35
N PRO A 24 2.92 -9.60 15.95
CA PRO A 24 1.70 -10.34 16.28
C PRO A 24 1.65 -10.59 17.80
N ASN A 25 0.45 -10.52 18.39
CA ASN A 25 0.22 -10.96 19.75
C ASN A 25 -0.30 -12.40 19.75
N GLU A 26 0.48 -13.33 20.29
CA GLU A 26 0.17 -14.77 20.31
C GLU A 26 -1.13 -15.09 21.04
N GLN A 27 -1.47 -14.34 22.09
CA GLN A 27 -2.65 -14.61 22.92
C GLN A 27 -3.94 -14.03 22.33
N SER A 28 -3.88 -12.85 21.72
CA SER A 28 -5.08 -12.14 21.22
C SER A 28 -5.30 -12.29 19.72
N GLY A 29 -4.30 -12.78 18.97
CA GLY A 29 -4.31 -12.81 17.50
C GLY A 29 -4.26 -11.43 16.83
N HIS A 30 -4.25 -10.34 17.61
CA HIS A 30 -4.18 -8.98 17.10
C HIS A 30 -2.73 -8.53 16.91
N TRP A 31 -2.48 -7.68 15.92
CA TRP A 31 -1.17 -7.06 15.74
C TRP A 31 -0.97 -5.94 16.77
N MET A 32 0.10 -6.06 17.56
CA MET A 32 0.58 -4.97 18.40
C MET A 32 1.20 -3.88 17.53
N LYS A 33 0.88 -2.64 17.88
CA LYS A 33 1.53 -1.45 17.32
C LYS A 33 3.03 -1.49 17.63
N PRO A 34 3.89 -0.84 16.81
CA PRO A 34 5.30 -0.74 17.11
C PRO A 34 5.51 0.02 18.43
N ARG A 35 6.55 -0.33 19.19
CA ARG A 35 6.87 0.31 20.47
C ARG A 35 7.11 1.81 20.30
N ILE A 36 7.73 2.18 19.18
CA ILE A 36 7.96 3.57 18.78
C ILE A 36 7.07 3.86 17.56
N SER A 37 6.19 4.85 17.66
CA SER A 37 5.26 5.22 16.59
C SER A 37 5.98 5.82 15.38
N LEU A 38 5.37 5.73 14.18
CA LEU A 38 5.99 6.22 12.93
C LEU A 38 6.44 7.69 12.97
N ARG A 39 5.72 8.54 13.71
CA ARG A 39 6.12 9.93 13.93
C ARG A 39 7.40 10.00 14.76
N ARG A 40 7.44 9.30 15.90
CA ARG A 40 8.62 9.26 16.79
C ARG A 40 9.82 8.62 16.10
N GLN A 41 9.60 7.62 15.26
CA GLN A 41 10.64 7.05 14.40
C GLN A 41 11.24 8.13 13.50
N ALA A 42 10.41 8.93 12.83
CA ALA A 42 10.89 10.03 11.99
C ALA A 42 11.66 11.09 12.80
N ASP A 43 11.20 11.42 14.01
CA ASP A 43 11.92 12.35 14.90
C ASP A 43 13.30 11.80 15.31
N LEU A 44 13.40 10.51 15.61
CA LEU A 44 14.67 9.84 15.92
C LEU A 44 15.60 9.80 14.72
N VAL A 45 15.10 9.43 13.55
CA VAL A 45 15.88 9.42 12.31
C VAL A 45 16.36 10.83 11.97
N LYS A 46 15.52 11.86 12.14
CA LYS A 46 15.91 13.26 11.93
C LYS A 46 17.05 13.69 12.85
N LYS A 47 16.98 13.33 14.14
CA LYS A 47 18.05 13.62 15.12
C LYS A 47 19.33 12.82 14.82
N ALA A 48 19.19 11.54 14.48
CA ALA A 48 20.32 10.68 14.14
C ALA A 48 21.04 11.17 12.88
N ARG A 49 20.31 11.64 11.86
CA ARG A 49 20.88 12.28 10.67
C ARG A 49 21.67 13.53 10.99
N ALA A 50 21.14 14.39 11.87
CA ALA A 50 21.86 15.58 12.31
C ALA A 50 23.16 15.24 13.08
N ALA A 51 23.20 14.10 13.77
CA ALA A 51 24.35 13.63 14.52
C ALA A 51 25.28 12.67 13.74
N GLY A 52 24.92 12.24 12.53
CA GLY A 52 25.64 11.20 11.79
C GLY A 52 25.51 9.77 12.36
N LEU A 53 24.59 9.53 13.29
CA LEU A 53 24.43 8.27 14.04
C LEU A 53 23.35 7.35 13.45
N VAL A 54 23.06 7.46 12.16
CA VAL A 54 21.97 6.72 11.51
C VAL A 54 22.23 5.20 11.50
N HIS A 55 23.49 4.81 11.36
CA HIS A 55 23.94 3.42 11.32
C HIS A 55 23.69 2.66 12.65
N LEU A 56 23.52 3.37 13.77
CA LEU A 56 23.23 2.76 15.07
C LEU A 56 21.75 2.42 15.28
N LEU A 57 20.85 2.95 14.43
CA LEU A 57 19.42 2.73 14.57
C LEU A 57 19.01 1.38 13.97
N PRO A 58 17.97 0.72 14.53
CA PRO A 58 17.39 -0.46 13.90
C PRO A 58 16.85 -0.14 12.52
N PRO A 59 16.99 -1.06 11.53
CA PRO A 59 16.41 -0.88 10.20
C PRO A 59 14.88 -0.69 10.31
N GLY A 60 14.30 0.13 9.43
CA GLY A 60 12.88 0.45 9.55
C GLY A 60 12.31 1.32 8.43
N PRO A 61 10.97 1.52 8.43
CA PRO A 61 10.24 2.14 7.32
C PRO A 61 10.61 3.60 7.03
N LYS A 62 11.32 4.26 7.94
CA LYS A 62 11.70 5.68 7.84
C LYS A 62 13.18 5.90 7.51
N LEU A 63 13.99 4.84 7.47
CA LEU A 63 15.41 4.93 7.14
C LEU A 63 15.69 4.92 5.63
N GLY A 64 14.69 4.62 4.78
CA GLY A 64 14.91 4.44 3.34
C GLY A 64 15.66 3.14 3.04
N GLN A 65 15.56 2.64 1.81
CA GLN A 65 16.22 1.38 1.42
C GLN A 65 17.74 1.54 1.19
N THR A 66 18.23 2.78 1.12
CA THR A 66 19.56 3.14 0.60
C THR A 66 20.57 3.53 1.67
N GLU A 67 20.18 3.67 2.94
CA GLU A 67 21.05 4.27 3.98
C GLU A 67 21.78 3.24 4.86
N GLY A 68 21.57 1.94 4.62
CA GLY A 68 22.24 0.85 5.36
C GLY A 68 23.60 0.44 4.80
N GLU A 69 23.98 0.94 3.62
CA GLU A 69 25.25 0.65 2.94
C GLU A 69 26.07 1.95 2.94
N VAL A 70 26.67 2.32 4.08
CA VAL A 70 27.67 3.39 4.11
C VAL A 70 28.94 2.78 4.65
N GLU A 71 29.95 2.69 3.77
CA GLU A 71 31.27 2.19 4.07
C GLU A 71 31.92 2.93 5.25
N GLU A 72 32.64 2.18 6.08
CA GLU A 72 33.32 2.59 7.30
C GLU A 72 34.33 3.71 7.05
N ALA A 73 33.89 4.96 7.06
CA ALA A 73 34.78 6.11 7.04
C ALA A 73 34.93 6.67 8.47
N GLY A 74 35.91 6.17 9.23
CA GLY A 74 36.41 6.90 10.41
C GLY A 74 36.99 6.07 11.56
N SER A 75 38.27 5.70 11.40
CA SER A 75 39.28 5.41 12.43
C SER A 75 38.92 5.80 13.89
N SER A 76 38.67 4.79 14.73
CA SER A 76 38.75 4.91 16.18
C SER A 76 40.02 4.19 16.66
N ARG A 77 40.90 4.93 17.34
CA ARG A 77 42.24 4.51 17.83
C ARG A 77 42.19 3.64 19.09
N TYR A 78 41.05 3.02 19.38
CA TYR A 78 40.83 2.24 20.58
C TYR A 78 40.40 0.84 20.15
N ASN A 79 41.04 -0.20 20.71
CA ASN A 79 40.58 -1.57 20.59
C ASN A 79 39.24 -1.65 21.32
N VAL A 80 38.15 -1.40 20.60
CA VAL A 80 36.80 -1.70 21.07
C VAL A 80 36.67 -3.20 20.92
N GLU A 81 36.69 -3.93 22.03
CA GLU A 81 36.26 -5.32 22.01
C GLU A 81 34.89 -5.36 21.37
N GLU A 82 34.79 -6.03 20.22
CA GLU A 82 33.55 -6.14 19.45
C GLU A 82 32.53 -6.84 20.33
N GLY A 83 31.72 -6.04 21.02
CA GLY A 83 30.59 -6.54 21.79
C GLY A 83 29.65 -7.33 20.87
N PRO A 84 28.80 -8.19 21.45
CA PRO A 84 27.93 -9.06 20.66
C PRO A 84 27.10 -8.25 19.65
N THR A 85 27.28 -8.56 18.37
CA THR A 85 26.54 -7.93 17.26
C THR A 85 25.05 -8.10 17.46
N ILE A 86 24.33 -6.99 17.65
CA ILE A 86 22.89 -7.00 17.85
C ILE A 86 22.21 -7.23 16.49
N GLY A 87 21.70 -8.44 16.29
CA GLY A 87 20.83 -8.76 15.16
C GLY A 87 19.40 -8.29 15.45
N TRP A 88 18.90 -7.32 14.67
CA TRP A 88 17.50 -6.90 14.81
C TRP A 88 16.55 -7.93 14.21
N ALA A 89 15.64 -8.46 15.03
CA ALA A 89 14.62 -9.38 14.59
C ALA A 89 13.37 -8.66 14.06
N GLY A 90 12.89 -9.11 12.90
CA GLY A 90 11.64 -8.67 12.27
C GLY A 90 11.85 -8.11 10.86
N GLU A 91 11.05 -8.58 9.91
CA GLU A 91 11.03 -8.06 8.55
C GLU A 91 9.91 -7.01 8.42
N TRP A 92 10.24 -5.84 7.86
CA TRP A 92 9.21 -4.88 7.48
C TRP A 92 8.87 -5.04 5.99
N HIS A 93 7.67 -5.53 5.69
CA HIS A 93 7.22 -5.68 4.32
C HIS A 93 6.75 -4.34 3.73
N VAL A 94 7.46 -3.87 2.71
CA VAL A 94 7.03 -2.75 1.87
C VAL A 94 5.82 -3.20 1.04
N ARG A 95 4.69 -2.50 1.13
CA ARG A 95 3.55 -2.79 0.25
C ARG A 95 3.91 -2.45 -1.20
N LYS A 96 3.95 -3.45 -2.07
CA LYS A 96 4.04 -3.27 -3.52
C LYS A 96 2.72 -2.68 -4.03
N VAL A 97 2.78 -1.48 -4.61
CA VAL A 97 1.61 -0.75 -5.13
C VAL A 97 1.81 -0.57 -6.63
N ALA A 98 0.80 -0.92 -7.45
CA ALA A 98 0.86 -0.71 -8.90
C ALA A 98 1.14 0.77 -9.22
N GLY A 99 2.02 1.02 -10.20
CA GLY A 99 2.41 2.38 -10.60
C GLY A 99 3.33 3.10 -9.61
N ALA A 100 3.85 2.42 -8.58
CA ALA A 100 4.87 2.99 -7.69
C ALA A 100 6.16 3.34 -8.44
N ASP A 101 6.60 2.49 -9.36
CA ASP A 101 7.87 2.61 -10.07
C ASP A 101 7.87 3.79 -11.07
N ILE A 102 6.70 4.12 -11.62
CA ILE A 102 6.49 5.19 -12.61
C ILE A 102 6.08 6.50 -11.92
N GLY A 103 5.86 6.49 -10.59
CA GLY A 103 5.33 7.63 -9.83
C GLY A 103 3.81 7.86 -9.99
N ALA A 104 3.13 7.11 -10.86
CA ALA A 104 1.70 7.20 -11.11
C ALA A 104 0.86 6.26 -10.22
N ARG A 105 1.07 6.27 -8.89
CA ARG A 105 0.32 5.42 -7.94
C ARG A 105 -1.19 5.67 -7.98
N LEU A 106 -1.58 6.92 -8.14
CA LEU A 106 -2.99 7.31 -8.19
C LEU A 106 -3.58 6.81 -9.52
N TYR A 107 -4.56 5.91 -9.41
CA TYR A 107 -5.32 5.31 -10.51
C TYR A 107 -4.59 4.27 -11.38
N ALA A 108 -3.35 3.89 -11.05
CA ALA A 108 -2.71 2.74 -11.66
C ALA A 108 -3.63 1.50 -11.59
N GLY A 109 -3.91 0.91 -12.75
CA GLY A 109 -4.75 -0.28 -12.87
C GLY A 109 -6.27 -0.05 -12.79
N LYS A 110 -6.77 1.19 -12.68
CA LYS A 110 -8.23 1.46 -12.69
C LYS A 110 -8.74 1.76 -14.10
N LYS A 111 -9.67 0.93 -14.59
CA LYS A 111 -10.35 1.10 -15.90
C LYS A 111 -11.28 2.32 -15.98
N ARG A 112 -11.86 2.76 -14.85
CA ARG A 112 -12.71 3.95 -14.78
C ARG A 112 -12.30 4.80 -13.60
N MET A 113 -11.82 6.00 -13.90
CA MET A 113 -11.31 6.96 -12.91
C MET A 113 -12.43 7.79 -12.29
N PHE A 114 -13.48 8.09 -13.07
CA PHE A 114 -14.62 8.90 -12.63
C PHE A 114 -15.95 8.17 -12.85
N LYS A 115 -16.85 8.31 -11.87
CA LYS A 115 -18.20 7.71 -11.90
C LYS A 115 -19.05 8.30 -13.03
N GLY A 116 -18.90 9.61 -13.27
CA GLY A 116 -19.77 10.42 -14.10
C GLY A 116 -21.08 10.78 -13.37
N HIS A 117 -21.70 11.89 -13.78
CA HIS A 117 -23.01 12.29 -13.25
C HIS A 117 -24.09 11.26 -13.62
N LYS A 118 -25.18 11.19 -12.85
CA LYS A 118 -26.26 10.21 -13.09
C LYS A 118 -26.78 10.27 -14.54
N TRP A 119 -26.98 11.47 -15.08
CA TRP A 119 -27.47 11.65 -16.44
C TRP A 119 -26.49 11.12 -17.50
N GLN A 120 -25.17 11.27 -17.31
CA GLN A 120 -24.15 10.74 -18.24
C GLN A 120 -24.15 9.21 -18.24
N ARG A 121 -24.31 8.60 -17.05
CA ARG A 121 -24.40 7.13 -16.92
C ARG A 121 -25.66 6.57 -17.57
N GLU A 122 -26.76 7.28 -17.46
CA GLU A 122 -28.05 6.87 -18.00
C GLU A 122 -28.27 7.30 -19.46
N LEU A 123 -27.41 8.16 -20.01
CA LEU A 123 -27.60 8.81 -21.31
C LEU A 123 -27.87 7.79 -22.42
N ARG A 124 -27.06 6.73 -22.50
CA ARG A 124 -27.25 5.66 -23.49
C ARG A 124 -28.60 4.96 -23.36
N LYS A 125 -29.03 4.66 -22.13
CA LYS A 125 -30.34 4.06 -21.85
C LYS A 125 -31.48 5.00 -22.23
N ARG A 126 -31.34 6.30 -21.92
CA ARG A 126 -32.35 7.33 -22.27
C ARG A 126 -32.45 7.50 -23.78
N GLN A 127 -31.33 7.61 -24.50
CA GLN A 127 -31.29 7.71 -25.96
C GLN A 127 -31.94 6.49 -26.63
N ALA A 128 -31.65 5.28 -26.15
CA ALA A 128 -32.30 4.07 -26.66
C ALA A 128 -33.82 4.08 -26.45
N ALA A 129 -34.28 4.49 -25.27
CA ALA A 129 -35.71 4.62 -24.97
C ALA A 129 -36.40 5.69 -25.84
N ILE A 130 -35.71 6.80 -26.12
CA ILE A 130 -36.19 7.83 -27.06
C ILE A 130 -36.31 7.24 -28.47
N GLY A 131 -35.28 6.52 -28.95
CA GLY A 131 -35.31 5.88 -30.26
C GLY A 131 -36.46 4.89 -30.43
N VAL A 132 -36.73 4.03 -29.44
CA VAL A 132 -37.91 3.14 -29.44
C VAL A 132 -39.20 3.96 -29.56
N ARG A 133 -39.34 5.02 -28.75
CA ARG A 133 -40.54 5.86 -28.73
C ARG A 133 -40.75 6.54 -30.09
N LEU A 134 -39.70 7.05 -30.71
CA LEU A 134 -39.79 7.69 -32.03
C LEU A 134 -40.18 6.69 -33.13
N ARG A 135 -39.65 5.46 -33.11
CA ARG A 135 -40.03 4.40 -34.07
C ARG A 135 -41.53 4.12 -34.08
N ASP A 136 -42.15 4.02 -32.90
CA ASP A 136 -43.58 3.72 -32.77
C ASP A 136 -44.45 4.98 -32.66
N MET A 137 -43.94 6.15 -33.04
CA MET A 137 -44.67 7.41 -32.90
C MET A 137 -45.91 7.47 -33.79
N GLU A 138 -45.78 7.16 -35.07
CA GLU A 138 -46.88 7.25 -36.04
C GLU A 138 -48.07 6.36 -35.66
N LYS A 139 -47.78 5.13 -35.24
CA LYS A 139 -48.80 4.18 -34.77
C LYS A 139 -49.54 4.70 -33.53
N ARG A 140 -48.82 5.37 -32.62
CA ARG A 140 -49.43 5.98 -31.42
C ARG A 140 -50.32 7.17 -31.78
N VAL A 141 -49.90 8.01 -32.72
CA VAL A 141 -50.72 9.12 -33.23
C VAL A 141 -51.97 8.60 -33.93
N HIS A 142 -51.84 7.59 -34.79
CA HIS A 142 -52.98 7.00 -35.49
C HIS A 142 -53.99 6.40 -34.50
N ARG A 143 -53.51 5.63 -33.52
CA ARG A 143 -54.35 5.06 -32.45
C ARG A 143 -55.07 6.15 -31.66
N TRP A 144 -54.36 7.21 -31.27
CA TRP A 144 -54.94 8.33 -30.53
C TRP A 144 -56.04 9.02 -31.34
N ARG A 145 -55.78 9.33 -32.62
CA ARG A 145 -56.78 9.94 -33.52
C ARG A 145 -58.03 9.08 -33.66
N MET A 146 -57.87 7.76 -33.82
CA MET A 146 -58.99 6.83 -33.94
C MET A 146 -59.84 6.78 -32.67
N VAL A 147 -59.22 6.70 -31.49
CA VAL A 147 -59.96 6.67 -30.22
C VAL A 147 -60.62 8.02 -29.93
N SER A 148 -59.92 9.14 -30.17
CA SER A 148 -60.47 10.48 -29.95
C SER A 148 -61.63 10.80 -30.88
N PHE A 149 -61.62 10.30 -32.11
CA PHE A 149 -62.73 10.48 -33.06
C PHE A 149 -63.98 9.69 -32.63
N VAL A 150 -63.81 8.47 -32.12
CA VAL A 150 -64.93 7.63 -31.62
C VAL A 150 -65.53 8.17 -30.31
N ALA A 151 -64.77 8.92 -29.51
CA ALA A 151 -65.25 9.51 -28.25
C ALA A 151 -66.01 10.85 -28.44
N GLN A 152 -66.14 11.35 -29.67
CA GLN A 152 -66.75 12.63 -30.00
C GLN A 152 -68.11 12.51 -30.71
N VAL A 153 -68.55 11.28 -30.98
CA VAL A 153 -69.89 10.90 -31.48
C VAL A 153 -70.68 10.31 -30.33
#